data_AF-F8KR27-F1
#
_entry.id   AF-F8KR27-F1
#
_cell.length_a   1.000
_cell.length_b   1.000
_cell.length_c   1.000
_cell.angle_alpha   90.00
_cell.angle_beta   90.00
_cell.angle_gamma   90.00
#
_symmetry.space_group_name_H-M   'P 1'
#
loop_
_entity.id
_entity.type
_entity.pdbx_description
1 polymer ?
#
loop_
_entity_poly.entity_id
_entity_poly.type
_entity_poly.pdbx_seq_one_letter_code
_entity_poly.pdbx_strand_id
1 'polypeptide(L)'
;MRALILLVLLIVLGFAKEPPTLRVELKTEDSPTPTALIQGVTKMRTNMVSNQLDALTQFGVAGCEMRKYDEYLSNPANDLVDFGADLLQYTPLGQGLLQKLEPYGDEQKKEFLKIFKQFEGVHLLYLVENSSSYYCSPVIKYKATPQQIAQDFFDSINFIYTPLIQAYKVGLDPIVYLRSLNSDTLWELICQDCNINQTLQLYLNDPNLLGNKPTSVFLQHLEHDIKAMVSANKFWQALSNGKIVWANLALTAAGSTDEFIGTKDDPYTLFSTYYLARTAFLLLHANSYINSQYIDTKELQEHPALCLNPRYLSLKHQQACLQVFKAQTYNRADLNRYLKAMRLVSIDTTPCLYLDSKDRLQTFKSSNALCVALQKNLTKAF
;
A
#
# COMPACT_ATOMS: atom_id res chain seq x y z
N MET A 1 -40.84 10.30 63.45
CA MET A 1 -39.38 10.57 63.38
C MET A 1 -38.68 9.40 62.70
N ARG A 2 -38.88 9.21 61.38
CA ARG A 2 -38.29 8.15 60.54
C ARG A 2 -38.64 8.45 59.06
N ALA A 3 -38.25 9.62 58.57
CA ALA A 3 -38.45 10.01 57.16
C ALA A 3 -37.43 11.06 56.70
N LEU A 4 -36.20 11.04 57.24
CA LEU A 4 -35.19 12.05 56.89
C LEU A 4 -33.76 11.51 56.68
N ILE A 5 -33.58 10.19 56.49
CA ILE A 5 -32.25 9.57 56.31
C ILE A 5 -32.12 8.82 54.96
N LEU A 6 -33.12 8.85 54.09
CA LEU A 6 -33.05 8.18 52.77
C LEU A 6 -32.76 9.12 51.58
N LEU A 7 -32.64 10.43 51.81
CA LEU A 7 -32.33 11.38 50.73
C LEU A 7 -30.84 11.72 50.58
N VAL A 8 -29.95 11.17 51.42
CA VAL A 8 -28.50 11.46 51.40
C VAL A 8 -27.66 10.31 50.81
N LEU A 9 -28.27 9.16 50.49
CA LEU A 9 -27.54 7.98 49.99
C LEU A 9 -27.70 7.72 48.47
N LEU A 10 -28.43 8.56 47.72
CA LEU A 10 -28.64 8.39 46.27
C LEU A 10 -27.91 9.40 45.38
N ILE A 11 -27.10 10.32 45.95
CA ILE A 11 -26.32 11.29 45.18
C ILE A 11 -24.81 10.93 45.12
N VAL A 12 -24.38 9.85 45.79
CA VAL A 12 -22.98 9.38 45.76
C VAL A 12 -22.70 8.32 44.67
N LEU A 13 -23.68 7.99 43.82
CA LEU A 13 -23.48 7.05 42.69
C LEU A 13 -23.42 7.73 41.31
N GLY A 14 -23.18 9.05 41.28
CA GLY A 14 -22.88 9.76 40.05
C GLY A 14 -21.41 9.57 39.64
N PHE A 15 -21.20 9.06 38.42
CA PHE A 15 -19.94 9.00 37.67
C PHE A 15 -19.03 7.78 37.89
N ALA A 16 -19.56 6.57 37.66
CA ALA A 16 -18.78 5.60 36.89
C ALA A 16 -18.78 6.09 35.43
N LYS A 17 -17.81 6.92 35.07
CA LYS A 17 -17.50 7.23 33.67
C LYS A 17 -17.19 5.87 33.02
N GLU A 18 -18.06 5.39 32.13
CA GLU A 18 -17.74 4.22 31.32
C GLU A 18 -16.33 4.43 30.75
N PRO A 19 -15.42 3.45 30.85
CA PRO A 19 -14.14 3.56 30.19
C PRO A 19 -14.43 3.83 28.71
N PRO A 20 -13.69 4.74 28.04
CA PRO A 20 -13.96 5.06 26.65
C PRO A 20 -13.93 3.77 25.86
N THR A 21 -15.12 3.30 25.49
CA THR A 21 -15.28 2.14 24.63
C THR A 21 -14.63 2.56 23.33
N LEU A 22 -13.56 1.83 22.98
CA LEU A 22 -12.87 1.99 21.72
C LEU A 22 -13.88 1.63 20.63
N ARG A 23 -14.67 2.61 20.16
CA ARG A 23 -15.44 2.49 18.93
C ARG A 23 -14.44 2.58 17.79
N VAL A 24 -13.70 1.50 17.55
CA VAL A 24 -13.11 1.29 16.24
C VAL A 24 -14.28 0.98 15.34
N GLU A 25 -14.74 1.98 14.59
CA GLU A 25 -15.61 1.73 13.46
C GLU A 25 -14.83 0.83 12.49
N LEU A 26 -15.04 -0.47 12.60
CA LEU A 26 -14.64 -1.45 11.59
C LEU A 26 -15.57 -1.24 10.39
N LYS A 27 -15.32 -0.18 9.62
CA LYS A 27 -15.84 -0.10 8.26
C LYS A 27 -15.01 -1.03 7.40
N THR A 28 -15.55 -2.20 7.11
CA THR A 28 -15.19 -2.99 5.93
C THR A 28 -15.70 -2.21 4.70
N GLU A 29 -14.91 -1.28 4.19
CA GLU A 29 -15.15 -0.76 2.84
C GLU A 29 -14.39 -1.67 1.87
N ASP A 30 -14.88 -2.91 1.72
CA ASP A 30 -14.68 -3.64 0.47
C ASP A 30 -15.36 -2.79 -0.61
N SER A 31 -14.60 -1.91 -1.23
CA SER A 31 -15.11 -1.09 -2.32
C SER A 31 -15.18 -1.98 -3.54
N PRO A 32 -16.38 -2.26 -4.09
CA PRO A 32 -16.48 -3.14 -5.24
C PRO A 32 -15.71 -2.53 -6.41
N THR A 33 -14.90 -3.35 -7.08
CA THR A 33 -14.16 -2.92 -8.27
C THR A 33 -15.13 -2.34 -9.30
N PRO A 34 -14.91 -1.10 -9.78
CA PRO A 34 -15.84 -0.48 -10.72
C PRO A 34 -15.93 -1.24 -12.05
N THR A 35 -17.15 -1.41 -12.56
CA THR A 35 -17.40 -2.05 -13.87
C THR A 35 -16.59 -1.43 -15.01
N ALA A 36 -16.41 -0.11 -14.97
CA ALA A 36 -15.62 0.62 -15.96
C ALA A 36 -14.13 0.20 -15.96
N LEU A 37 -13.55 -0.08 -14.78
CA LEU A 37 -12.18 -0.59 -14.68
C LEU A 37 -12.08 -1.99 -15.31
N ILE A 38 -13.04 -2.89 -15.03
CA ILE A 38 -13.08 -4.24 -15.61
C ILE A 38 -13.18 -4.18 -17.14
N GLN A 39 -14.04 -3.31 -17.66
CA GLN A 39 -14.18 -3.09 -19.11
C GLN A 39 -12.90 -2.54 -19.72
N GLY A 40 -12.26 -1.57 -19.05
CA GLY A 40 -10.96 -1.04 -19.44
C GLY A 40 -9.89 -2.12 -19.53
N VAL A 41 -9.72 -2.92 -18.48
CA VAL A 41 -8.78 -4.05 -18.46
C VAL A 41 -9.06 -5.07 -19.56
N THR A 42 -10.34 -5.34 -19.84
CA THR A 42 -10.74 -6.22 -20.95
C THR A 42 -10.26 -5.67 -22.29
N LYS A 43 -10.47 -4.37 -22.53
CA LYS A 43 -10.00 -3.69 -23.75
C LYS A 43 -8.48 -3.68 -23.85
N MET A 44 -7.79 -3.36 -22.76
CA MET A 44 -6.33 -3.36 -22.68
C MET A 44 -5.73 -4.72 -23.06
N ARG A 45 -6.28 -5.80 -22.50
CA ARG A 45 -5.87 -7.17 -22.81
C ARG A 45 -6.10 -7.52 -24.28
N THR A 46 -7.28 -7.21 -24.82
CA THR A 46 -7.60 -7.48 -26.23
C THR A 46 -6.64 -6.75 -27.17
N ASN A 47 -6.33 -5.49 -26.89
CA ASN A 47 -5.39 -4.70 -27.67
C ASN A 47 -3.98 -5.26 -27.60
N MET A 48 -3.49 -5.60 -26.41
CA MET A 48 -2.18 -6.23 -26.23
C MET A 48 -2.05 -7.53 -27.03
N VAL A 49 -3.03 -8.42 -26.91
CA VAL A 49 -3.05 -9.71 -27.64
C VAL A 49 -3.14 -9.49 -29.15
N SER A 50 -3.97 -8.56 -29.61
CA SER A 50 -4.10 -8.26 -31.03
C SER A 50 -2.78 -7.81 -31.64
N ASN A 51 -2.09 -6.86 -30.99
CA ASN A 51 -0.79 -6.37 -31.45
C ASN A 51 0.28 -7.47 -31.42
N GLN A 52 0.27 -8.34 -30.41
CA GLN A 52 1.18 -9.49 -30.34
C GLN A 52 0.96 -10.48 -31.48
N LEU A 53 -0.29 -10.81 -31.80
CA LEU A 53 -0.62 -11.75 -32.88
C LEU A 53 -0.32 -11.16 -34.26
N ASP A 54 -0.48 -9.85 -34.41
CA ASP A 54 -0.13 -9.13 -35.63
C ASP A 54 1.39 -9.12 -35.86
N ALA A 55 2.18 -8.83 -34.82
CA ALA A 55 3.65 -8.97 -34.86
C ALA A 55 4.08 -10.40 -35.22
N LEU A 56 3.43 -11.42 -34.64
CA LEU A 56 3.64 -12.83 -34.98
C LEU A 56 3.34 -13.16 -36.43
N THR A 57 2.29 -12.57 -36.98
CA THR A 57 1.89 -12.76 -38.38
C THR A 57 2.91 -12.11 -39.32
N GLN A 58 3.41 -10.93 -38.97
CA GLN A 58 4.32 -10.17 -39.81
C GLN A 58 5.75 -10.73 -39.82
N PHE A 59 6.24 -11.18 -38.68
CA PHE A 59 7.66 -11.51 -38.50
C PHE A 59 7.92 -12.98 -38.17
N GLY A 60 6.88 -13.77 -37.89
CA GLY A 60 6.98 -15.16 -37.45
C GLY A 60 7.63 -15.31 -36.07
N VAL A 61 7.61 -16.53 -35.52
CA VAL A 61 8.20 -16.83 -34.19
C VAL A 61 9.71 -16.57 -34.14
N ALA A 62 10.43 -16.71 -35.26
CA ALA A 62 11.85 -16.38 -35.33
C ALA A 62 12.14 -14.88 -35.18
N GLY A 63 11.15 -14.01 -35.46
CA GLY A 63 11.31 -12.58 -35.25
C GLY A 63 11.32 -12.17 -33.78
N CYS A 64 10.90 -13.03 -32.86
CA CYS A 64 10.96 -12.79 -31.42
C CYS A 64 12.37 -12.78 -30.85
N GLU A 65 13.32 -13.40 -31.54
CA GLU A 65 14.75 -13.32 -31.22
C GLU A 65 15.41 -12.11 -31.89
N MET A 66 14.66 -11.34 -32.70
CA MET A 66 15.13 -10.12 -33.36
C MET A 66 14.52 -8.88 -32.69
N ARG A 67 15.29 -7.78 -32.64
CA ARG A 67 14.86 -6.45 -32.16
C ARG A 67 13.60 -5.89 -32.88
N LYS A 68 13.18 -6.49 -34.00
CA LYS A 68 12.04 -6.07 -34.82
C LYS A 68 10.69 -6.15 -34.08
N TYR A 69 10.52 -7.11 -33.18
CA TYR A 69 9.29 -7.19 -32.37
C TYR A 69 9.19 -6.04 -31.39
N ASP A 70 10.29 -5.75 -30.72
CA ASP A 70 10.37 -4.64 -29.76
C ASP A 70 10.09 -3.31 -30.45
N GLU A 71 10.72 -3.07 -31.61
CA GLU A 71 10.47 -1.88 -32.43
C GLU A 71 9.00 -1.77 -32.87
N TYR A 72 8.38 -2.88 -33.27
CA TYR A 72 6.98 -2.90 -33.67
C TYR A 72 6.01 -2.62 -32.52
N LEU A 73 6.27 -3.23 -31.36
CA LEU A 73 5.37 -3.19 -30.21
C LEU A 73 5.61 -1.98 -29.30
N SER A 74 6.69 -1.22 -29.50
CA SER A 74 7.01 -0.01 -28.72
C SER A 74 5.88 1.04 -28.72
N ASN A 75 5.33 1.37 -29.90
CA ASN A 75 4.23 2.34 -29.98
C ASN A 75 2.93 1.81 -29.33
N PRO A 76 2.46 0.58 -29.66
CA PRO A 76 1.35 -0.03 -28.94
C PRO A 76 1.53 -0.12 -27.42
N ALA A 77 2.76 -0.37 -26.95
CA ALA A 77 3.05 -0.42 -25.53
C ALA A 77 2.85 0.93 -24.85
N ASN A 78 3.33 2.03 -25.47
CA ASN A 78 3.08 3.39 -25.00
C ASN A 78 1.58 3.70 -24.93
N ASP A 79 0.84 3.41 -25.99
CA ASP A 79 -0.62 3.67 -26.04
C ASP A 79 -1.35 2.89 -24.94
N LEU A 80 -0.91 1.68 -24.63
CA LEU A 80 -1.47 0.87 -23.54
C LEU A 80 -1.15 1.45 -22.16
N VAL A 81 0.05 2.01 -21.95
CA VAL A 81 0.37 2.68 -20.69
C VAL A 81 -0.48 3.93 -20.50
N ASP A 82 -0.61 4.77 -21.53
CA ASP A 82 -1.47 5.96 -21.48
C ASP A 82 -2.94 5.58 -21.26
N PHE A 83 -3.41 4.53 -21.92
CA PHE A 83 -4.73 3.99 -21.66
C PHE A 83 -4.89 3.47 -20.23
N GLY A 84 -3.87 2.79 -19.68
CA GLY A 84 -3.85 2.35 -18.29
C GLY A 84 -3.88 3.51 -17.29
N ALA A 85 -3.14 4.58 -17.58
CA ALA A 85 -3.16 5.83 -16.83
C ALA A 85 -4.57 6.46 -16.79
N ASP A 86 -5.30 6.44 -17.90
CA ASP A 86 -6.69 6.90 -17.95
C ASP A 86 -7.64 6.05 -17.09
N LEU A 87 -7.36 4.76 -16.93
CA LEU A 87 -8.17 3.86 -16.09
C LEU A 87 -8.01 4.16 -14.58
N LEU A 88 -6.97 4.88 -14.18
CA LEU A 88 -6.74 5.26 -12.79
C LEU A 88 -7.90 6.09 -12.22
N GLN A 89 -8.64 6.83 -13.06
CA GLN A 89 -9.83 7.59 -12.64
C GLN A 89 -10.89 6.73 -11.94
N TYR A 90 -10.90 5.42 -12.19
CA TYR A 90 -11.81 4.45 -11.58
C TYR A 90 -11.23 3.80 -10.32
N THR A 91 -10.09 4.26 -9.81
CA THR A 91 -9.45 3.73 -8.61
C THR A 91 -9.54 4.73 -7.46
N PRO A 92 -9.31 4.32 -6.19
CA PRO A 92 -9.22 5.24 -5.06
C PRO A 92 -8.09 6.27 -5.24
N LEU A 93 -7.04 5.90 -5.99
CA LEU A 93 -5.97 6.81 -6.33
C LEU A 93 -6.44 7.94 -7.25
N GLY A 94 -7.18 7.60 -8.31
CA GLY A 94 -7.80 8.56 -9.22
C GLY A 94 -8.75 9.51 -8.51
N GLN A 95 -9.72 8.96 -7.81
CA GLN A 95 -10.75 9.72 -7.09
C GLN A 95 -10.21 10.47 -5.86
N GLY A 96 -9.04 10.06 -5.36
CA GLY A 96 -8.42 10.58 -4.15
C GLY A 96 -7.31 11.57 -4.46
N LEU A 97 -6.11 11.04 -4.73
CA LEU A 97 -4.91 11.84 -4.91
C LEU A 97 -4.96 12.55 -6.27
N LEU A 98 -5.10 11.82 -7.39
CA LEU A 98 -4.94 12.38 -8.73
C LEU A 98 -5.93 13.53 -9.01
N GLN A 99 -7.23 13.34 -8.77
CA GLN A 99 -8.24 14.39 -8.99
C GLN A 99 -7.95 15.67 -8.19
N LYS A 100 -7.39 15.55 -6.99
CA LYS A 100 -7.05 16.70 -6.14
C LYS A 100 -5.69 17.31 -6.45
N LEU A 101 -4.80 16.53 -7.07
CA LEU A 101 -3.55 17.02 -7.62
C LEU A 101 -3.74 17.68 -9.01
N GLU A 102 -4.87 17.49 -9.69
CA GLU A 102 -5.08 18.03 -11.04
C GLU A 102 -5.14 19.58 -11.18
N PRO A 103 -5.60 20.38 -10.20
CA PRO A 103 -5.57 21.85 -10.32
C PRO A 103 -4.23 22.49 -9.88
N TYR A 104 -3.07 21.89 -10.18
CA TYR A 104 -1.77 22.54 -9.89
C TYR A 104 -1.31 23.50 -10.99
N GLY A 105 -0.95 24.72 -10.57
CA GLY A 105 -0.41 25.76 -11.43
C GLY A 105 1.10 25.69 -11.67
N ASP A 106 1.86 24.88 -10.92
CA ASP A 106 3.31 24.74 -11.10
C ASP A 106 3.68 23.51 -11.97
N GLU A 107 4.77 23.65 -12.72
CA GLU A 107 5.24 22.67 -13.71
C GLU A 107 5.76 21.38 -13.06
N GLN A 108 6.38 21.49 -11.88
CA GLN A 108 6.95 20.34 -11.15
C GLN A 108 5.87 19.34 -10.73
N LYS A 109 4.73 19.82 -10.24
CA LYS A 109 3.61 18.96 -9.83
C LYS A 109 2.88 18.35 -11.00
N LYS A 110 2.78 19.07 -12.13
CA LYS A 110 2.24 18.51 -13.38
C LYS A 110 3.09 17.35 -13.87
N GLU A 111 4.41 17.53 -13.87
CA GLU A 111 5.33 16.47 -14.29
C GLU A 111 5.31 15.28 -13.33
N PHE A 112 5.30 15.52 -12.02
CA PHE A 112 5.13 14.47 -11.03
C PHE A 112 3.83 13.67 -11.25
N LEU A 113 2.70 14.36 -11.48
CA LEU A 113 1.41 13.72 -11.72
C LEU A 113 1.41 12.88 -13.00
N LYS A 114 2.03 13.39 -14.07
CA LYS A 114 2.17 12.68 -15.34
C LYS A 114 2.96 11.38 -15.15
N ILE A 115 4.16 11.46 -14.56
CA ILE A 115 5.01 10.28 -14.34
C ILE A 115 4.31 9.29 -13.39
N PHE A 116 3.60 9.81 -12.38
CA PHE A 116 2.86 8.98 -11.45
C PHE A 116 1.74 8.17 -12.12
N LYS A 117 0.98 8.81 -13.01
CA LYS A 117 -0.05 8.13 -13.81
C LYS A 117 0.59 7.08 -14.72
N GLN A 118 1.72 7.39 -15.35
CA GLN A 118 2.45 6.43 -16.20
C GLN A 118 2.97 5.24 -15.41
N PHE A 119 3.54 5.46 -14.21
CA PHE A 119 4.02 4.39 -13.33
C PHE A 119 2.91 3.38 -12.99
N GLU A 120 1.73 3.86 -12.64
CA GLU A 120 0.59 2.96 -12.36
C GLU A 120 -0.07 2.39 -13.62
N GLY A 121 0.01 3.08 -14.76
CA GLY A 121 -0.34 2.51 -16.06
C GLY A 121 0.55 1.31 -16.41
N VAL A 122 1.85 1.41 -16.15
CA VAL A 122 2.83 0.32 -16.27
C VAL A 122 2.52 -0.83 -15.31
N HIS A 123 2.14 -0.53 -14.06
CA HIS A 123 1.68 -1.54 -13.10
C HIS A 123 0.45 -2.32 -13.60
N LEU A 124 -0.55 -1.63 -14.16
CA LEU A 124 -1.72 -2.30 -14.73
C LEU A 124 -1.36 -3.16 -15.95
N LEU A 125 -0.51 -2.62 -16.84
CA LEU A 125 -0.02 -3.35 -18.02
C LEU A 125 0.72 -4.62 -17.63
N TYR A 126 1.55 -4.56 -16.58
CA TYR A 126 2.22 -5.73 -16.03
C TYR A 126 1.23 -6.83 -15.60
N LEU A 127 0.15 -6.47 -14.90
CA LEU A 127 -0.84 -7.45 -14.47
C LEU A 127 -1.55 -8.09 -15.68
N VAL A 128 -1.83 -7.29 -16.72
CA VAL A 128 -2.38 -7.79 -17.99
C VAL A 128 -1.43 -8.75 -18.68
N GLU A 129 -0.16 -8.37 -18.84
CA GLU A 129 0.88 -9.20 -19.46
C GLU A 129 1.04 -10.53 -18.71
N ASN A 130 1.25 -10.48 -17.39
CA ASN A 130 1.55 -11.64 -16.57
C ASN A 130 0.36 -12.60 -16.40
N SER A 131 -0.86 -12.12 -16.68
CA SER A 131 -2.08 -12.94 -16.71
C SER A 131 -2.20 -13.84 -17.93
N SER A 132 -1.30 -13.70 -18.91
CA SER A 132 -1.33 -14.46 -20.15
C SER A 132 -0.06 -15.31 -20.31
N SER A 133 -0.05 -16.22 -21.29
CA SER A 133 1.13 -17.01 -21.65
C SER A 133 2.18 -16.13 -22.32
N TYR A 134 3.40 -16.64 -22.33
CA TYR A 134 4.62 -15.99 -22.78
C TYR A 134 4.47 -15.12 -24.04
N TYR A 135 5.08 -13.93 -23.99
CA TYR A 135 5.36 -13.06 -25.14
C TYR A 135 5.97 -13.94 -26.24
N CYS A 136 5.44 -13.89 -27.46
CA CYS A 136 5.85 -14.74 -28.60
C CYS A 136 5.27 -16.16 -28.69
N SER A 137 4.21 -16.48 -27.95
CA SER A 137 3.40 -17.66 -28.24
C SER A 137 2.26 -17.34 -29.22
N PRO A 138 2.04 -18.14 -30.30
CA PRO A 138 0.83 -18.04 -31.12
C PRO A 138 -0.42 -18.56 -30.38
N VAL A 139 -0.23 -19.30 -29.30
CA VAL A 139 -1.32 -19.80 -28.45
C VAL A 139 -1.35 -19.01 -27.16
N ILE A 140 -2.40 -18.22 -26.95
CA ILE A 140 -2.60 -17.43 -25.73
C ILE A 140 -3.34 -18.25 -24.68
N LYS A 141 -2.70 -18.52 -23.55
CA LYS A 141 -3.33 -19.14 -22.37
C LYS A 141 -3.52 -18.09 -21.28
N TYR A 142 -4.74 -17.91 -20.81
CA TYR A 142 -5.05 -16.98 -19.72
C TYR A 142 -4.99 -17.68 -18.37
N LYS A 143 -4.28 -17.07 -17.42
CA LYS A 143 -4.17 -17.48 -16.02
C LYS A 143 -5.18 -16.77 -15.12
N ALA A 144 -5.67 -15.60 -15.54
CA ALA A 144 -6.64 -14.80 -14.79
C ALA A 144 -7.68 -14.14 -15.71
N THR A 145 -8.88 -13.88 -15.19
CA THR A 145 -9.94 -13.13 -15.89
C THR A 145 -9.69 -11.62 -15.82
N PRO A 146 -10.26 -10.80 -16.72
CA PRO A 146 -10.15 -9.34 -16.62
C PRO A 146 -10.68 -8.79 -15.29
N GLN A 147 -11.71 -9.44 -14.72
CA GLN A 147 -12.24 -9.09 -13.40
C GLN A 147 -11.21 -9.34 -12.30
N GLN A 148 -10.53 -10.49 -12.32
CA GLN A 148 -9.47 -10.79 -11.35
C GLN A 148 -8.32 -9.77 -11.44
N ILE A 149 -7.88 -9.42 -12.64
CA ILE A 149 -6.84 -8.40 -12.83
C ILE A 149 -7.27 -7.04 -12.28
N ALA A 150 -8.49 -6.60 -12.64
CA ALA A 150 -9.01 -5.32 -12.19
C ALA A 150 -9.10 -5.26 -10.66
N GLN A 151 -9.50 -6.37 -10.03
CA GLN A 151 -9.53 -6.50 -8.58
C GLN A 151 -8.12 -6.47 -7.97
N ASP A 152 -7.19 -7.29 -8.48
CA ASP A 152 -5.80 -7.33 -7.99
C ASP A 152 -5.14 -5.96 -8.08
N PHE A 153 -5.38 -5.23 -9.18
CA PHE A 153 -4.90 -3.86 -9.37
C PHE A 153 -5.55 -2.90 -8.37
N PHE A 154 -6.87 -2.93 -8.25
CA PHE A 154 -7.62 -2.06 -7.35
C PHE A 154 -7.18 -2.24 -5.90
N ASP A 155 -7.03 -3.49 -5.45
CA ASP A 155 -6.59 -3.84 -4.09
C ASP A 155 -5.15 -3.39 -3.84
N SER A 156 -4.25 -3.60 -4.82
CA SER A 156 -2.86 -3.12 -4.76
C SER A 156 -2.80 -1.59 -4.62
N ILE A 157 -3.52 -0.86 -5.46
CA ILE A 157 -3.60 0.60 -5.42
C ILE A 157 -4.16 1.08 -4.06
N ASN A 158 -5.22 0.43 -3.59
CA ASN A 158 -5.85 0.77 -2.32
C ASN A 158 -4.89 0.56 -1.13
N PHE A 159 -4.20 -0.57 -1.09
CA PHE A 159 -3.22 -0.90 -0.05
C PHE A 159 -2.03 0.08 -0.04
N ILE A 160 -1.49 0.37 -1.22
CA ILE A 160 -0.31 1.23 -1.36
C ILE A 160 -0.65 2.68 -1.03
N TYR A 161 -1.71 3.25 -1.62
CA TYR A 161 -1.89 4.70 -1.64
C TYR A 161 -2.84 5.25 -0.59
N THR A 162 -3.71 4.44 0.02
CA THR A 162 -4.70 4.97 0.97
C THR A 162 -4.08 5.81 2.08
N PRO A 163 -2.99 5.39 2.77
CA PRO A 163 -2.39 6.22 3.81
C PRO A 163 -1.89 7.58 3.30
N LEU A 164 -1.26 7.61 2.13
CA LEU A 164 -0.78 8.85 1.51
C LEU A 164 -1.94 9.75 1.08
N ILE A 165 -3.00 9.19 0.47
CA ILE A 165 -4.22 9.90 0.10
C ILE A 165 -4.84 10.56 1.33
N GLN A 166 -4.97 9.83 2.44
CA GLN A 166 -5.58 10.37 3.65
C GLN A 166 -4.70 11.44 4.28
N ALA A 167 -3.37 11.28 4.30
CA ALA A 167 -2.44 12.28 4.84
C ALA A 167 -2.44 13.56 4.01
N TYR A 168 -2.51 13.43 2.68
CA TYR A 168 -2.66 14.56 1.77
C TYR A 168 -3.96 15.35 2.05
N LYS A 169 -5.09 14.68 2.30
CA LYS A 169 -6.37 15.34 2.65
C LYS A 169 -6.26 16.24 3.89
N VAL A 170 -5.27 16.02 4.76
CA VAL A 170 -5.04 16.81 5.98
C VAL A 170 -3.76 17.65 5.93
N GLY A 171 -3.19 17.86 4.74
CA GLY A 171 -2.15 18.86 4.48
C GLY A 171 -0.73 18.33 4.32
N LEU A 172 -0.50 17.01 4.23
CA LEU A 172 0.81 16.48 3.87
C LEU A 172 1.12 16.78 2.38
N ASP A 173 2.29 17.32 2.08
CA ASP A 173 2.79 17.40 0.71
C ASP A 173 3.37 16.04 0.29
N PRO A 174 2.78 15.35 -0.70
CA PRO A 174 3.18 14.00 -1.08
C PRO A 174 4.56 13.98 -1.74
N ILE A 175 4.95 15.02 -2.49
CA ILE A 175 6.24 15.06 -3.18
C ILE A 175 7.36 15.25 -2.15
N VAL A 176 7.18 16.18 -1.21
CA VAL A 176 8.14 16.39 -0.12
C VAL A 176 8.28 15.14 0.74
N TYR A 177 7.15 14.49 1.06
CA TYR A 177 7.14 13.23 1.82
C TYR A 177 7.93 12.15 1.10
N LEU A 178 7.64 11.87 -0.18
CA LEU A 178 8.30 10.81 -0.95
C LEU A 178 9.81 11.03 -1.07
N ARG A 179 10.25 12.27 -1.34
CA ARG A 179 11.68 12.61 -1.35
C ARG A 179 12.36 12.34 -0.01
N SER A 180 11.68 12.65 1.09
CA SER A 180 12.23 12.43 2.43
C SER A 180 12.25 10.96 2.85
N LEU A 181 11.30 10.17 2.32
CA LEU A 181 11.16 8.73 2.59
C LEU A 181 12.35 7.92 2.07
N ASN A 182 12.88 8.30 0.90
CA ASN A 182 14.08 7.70 0.33
C ASN A 182 15.31 8.03 1.19
N SER A 183 15.59 7.19 2.18
CA SER A 183 16.58 7.44 3.23
C SER A 183 17.29 6.15 3.64
N ASP A 184 18.53 6.27 4.11
CA ASP A 184 19.33 5.13 4.55
C ASP A 184 18.65 4.36 5.69
N THR A 185 17.91 5.05 6.56
CA THR A 185 17.17 4.42 7.67
C THR A 185 16.06 3.51 7.16
N LEU A 186 15.38 3.89 6.07
CA LEU A 186 14.41 3.01 5.43
C LEU A 186 15.12 1.78 4.85
N TRP A 187 16.22 1.97 4.13
CA TRP A 187 16.98 0.86 3.55
C TRP A 187 17.51 -0.10 4.62
N GLU A 188 18.04 0.39 5.73
CA GLU A 188 18.46 -0.43 6.88
C GLU A 188 17.31 -1.23 7.50
N LEU A 189 16.10 -0.67 7.53
CA LEU A 189 14.92 -1.36 8.04
C LEU A 189 14.44 -2.46 7.08
N ILE A 190 14.47 -2.19 5.77
CA ILE A 190 14.01 -3.12 4.74
C ILE A 190 15.02 -4.25 4.50
N CYS A 191 16.32 -3.96 4.52
CA CYS A 191 17.39 -4.92 4.24
C CYS A 191 17.67 -5.92 5.37
N GLN A 192 16.87 -5.95 6.44
CA GLN A 192 16.94 -7.02 7.44
C GLN A 192 16.35 -8.35 6.90
N ASP A 193 15.39 -8.27 5.97
CA ASP A 193 14.73 -9.42 5.34
C ASP A 193 14.76 -9.32 3.80
N CYS A 194 15.96 -9.32 3.20
CA CYS A 194 16.15 -9.12 1.75
C CYS A 194 15.44 -10.13 0.83
N ASN A 195 14.90 -11.24 1.34
CA ASN A 195 14.10 -12.18 0.55
C ASN A 195 12.59 -12.00 0.77
N ILE A 196 12.12 -10.77 0.51
CA ILE A 196 10.71 -10.38 0.59
C ILE A 196 9.78 -11.41 -0.09
N ASN A 197 10.15 -11.88 -1.28
CA ASN A 197 9.36 -12.88 -2.01
C ASN A 197 9.16 -14.17 -1.21
N GLN A 198 10.26 -14.74 -0.71
CA GLN A 198 10.19 -15.99 0.03
C GLN A 198 9.32 -15.82 1.27
N THR A 199 9.51 -14.72 2.01
CA THR A 199 8.71 -14.40 3.20
C THR A 199 7.23 -14.25 2.87
N LEU A 200 6.88 -13.53 1.81
CA LEU A 200 5.49 -13.40 1.34
C LEU A 200 4.88 -14.74 0.95
N GLN A 201 5.64 -15.61 0.27
CA GLN A 201 5.18 -16.95 -0.07
C GLN A 201 5.00 -17.82 1.18
N LEU A 202 5.84 -17.67 2.20
CA LEU A 202 5.65 -18.38 3.47
C LEU A 202 4.34 -17.97 4.14
N TYR A 203 4.02 -16.67 4.21
CA TYR A 203 2.75 -16.19 4.77
C TYR A 203 1.54 -16.67 3.97
N LEU A 204 1.64 -16.62 2.64
CA LEU A 204 0.60 -17.18 1.76
C LEU A 204 0.53 -18.70 1.79
N ASN A 205 1.39 -19.42 2.50
CA ASN A 205 1.24 -20.87 2.69
C ASN A 205 0.94 -21.22 4.15
N ASP A 206 0.82 -20.21 5.02
CA ASP A 206 0.57 -20.42 6.44
C ASP A 206 -0.87 -20.94 6.66
N PRO A 207 -1.05 -22.09 7.34
CA PRO A 207 -2.38 -22.66 7.57
C PRO A 207 -3.28 -21.80 8.45
N ASN A 208 -2.74 -20.89 9.28
CA ASN A 208 -3.54 -19.94 10.04
C ASN A 208 -4.11 -18.83 9.15
N LEU A 209 -3.45 -18.54 8.01
CA LEU A 209 -3.92 -17.58 7.01
C LEU A 209 -4.82 -18.24 5.95
N LEU A 210 -4.48 -19.46 5.47
CA LEU A 210 -5.16 -20.12 4.34
C LEU A 210 -5.86 -21.44 4.65
N GLY A 211 -5.55 -22.10 5.78
CA GLY A 211 -5.92 -23.51 6.02
C GLY A 211 -7.41 -23.75 6.20
N ASN A 212 -8.17 -22.73 6.58
CA ASN A 212 -9.63 -22.68 6.58
C ASN A 212 -9.97 -21.19 6.54
N LYS A 213 -10.57 -20.67 5.46
CA LYS A 213 -10.99 -19.25 5.30
C LYS A 213 -11.02 -18.53 6.66
N PRO A 214 -10.12 -17.57 6.94
CA PRO A 214 -9.90 -17.10 8.29
C PRO A 214 -11.24 -16.75 8.93
N THR A 215 -11.61 -17.43 10.01
CA THR A 215 -12.95 -17.26 10.62
C THR A 215 -13.09 -15.91 11.30
N SER A 216 -11.95 -15.29 11.64
CA SER A 216 -11.92 -13.95 12.21
C SER A 216 -11.81 -12.87 11.12
N VAL A 217 -12.57 -11.79 11.29
CA VAL A 217 -12.59 -10.64 10.36
C VAL A 217 -11.21 -9.98 10.24
N PHE A 218 -10.42 -9.93 11.32
CA PHE A 218 -9.10 -9.29 11.29
C PHE A 218 -8.06 -10.08 10.50
N LEU A 219 -8.12 -11.42 10.51
CA LEU A 219 -7.27 -12.25 9.66
C LEU A 219 -7.70 -12.19 8.19
N GLN A 220 -8.98 -11.97 7.89
CA GLN A 220 -9.44 -11.72 6.52
C GLN A 220 -8.87 -10.40 5.97
N HIS A 221 -8.85 -9.33 6.78
CA HIS A 221 -8.18 -8.08 6.39
C HIS A 221 -6.68 -8.30 6.14
N LEU A 222 -6.02 -9.05 7.02
CA LEU A 222 -4.60 -9.36 6.88
C LEU A 222 -4.33 -10.16 5.60
N GLU A 223 -5.12 -11.21 5.33
CA GLU A 223 -5.02 -12.02 4.12
C GLU A 223 -5.20 -11.17 2.85
N HIS A 224 -6.21 -10.30 2.84
CA HIS A 224 -6.46 -9.38 1.74
C HIS A 224 -5.27 -8.45 1.48
N ASP A 225 -4.76 -7.78 2.52
CA ASP A 225 -3.64 -6.84 2.40
C ASP A 225 -2.32 -7.56 2.05
N ILE A 226 -2.10 -8.80 2.50
CA ILE A 226 -0.96 -9.63 2.09
C ILE A 226 -1.05 -9.97 0.60
N LYS A 227 -2.24 -10.31 0.07
CA LYS A 227 -2.44 -10.59 -1.36
C LYS A 227 -2.16 -9.35 -2.21
N ALA A 228 -2.68 -8.19 -1.82
CA ALA A 228 -2.39 -6.91 -2.46
C ALA A 228 -0.88 -6.61 -2.46
N MET A 229 -0.22 -6.80 -1.32
CA MET A 229 1.23 -6.64 -1.17
C MET A 229 2.04 -7.59 -2.07
N VAL A 230 1.62 -8.85 -2.21
CA VAL A 230 2.27 -9.84 -3.09
C VAL A 230 2.19 -9.40 -4.55
N SER A 231 1.02 -8.92 -4.98
CA SER A 231 0.81 -8.39 -6.33
C SER A 231 1.75 -7.20 -6.61
N ALA A 232 1.75 -6.20 -5.72
CA ALA A 232 2.59 -5.01 -5.84
C ALA A 232 4.10 -5.32 -5.83
N ASN A 233 4.55 -6.25 -4.96
CA ASN A 233 5.95 -6.65 -4.91
C ASN A 233 6.37 -7.44 -6.17
N LYS A 234 5.50 -8.30 -6.72
CA LYS A 234 5.79 -8.99 -8.00
C LYS A 234 5.95 -8.01 -9.15
N PHE A 235 5.12 -6.97 -9.21
CA PHE A 235 5.29 -5.88 -10.17
C PHE A 235 6.65 -5.20 -10.01
N TRP A 236 6.97 -4.73 -8.80
CA TRP A 236 8.24 -4.05 -8.53
C TRP A 236 9.46 -4.91 -8.90
N GLN A 237 9.44 -6.21 -8.60
CA GLN A 237 10.53 -7.10 -8.98
C GLN A 237 10.62 -7.37 -10.48
N ALA A 238 9.48 -7.46 -11.14
CA ALA A 238 9.47 -7.70 -12.58
C ALA A 238 10.01 -6.46 -13.32
N LEU A 239 9.68 -5.27 -12.80
CA LEU A 239 10.22 -3.99 -13.23
C LEU A 239 11.74 -3.90 -13.00
N SER A 240 12.22 -4.15 -11.78
CA SER A 240 13.64 -4.02 -11.43
C SER A 240 14.55 -5.04 -12.14
N ASN A 241 14.02 -6.22 -12.47
CA ASN A 241 14.77 -7.25 -13.20
C ASN A 241 14.62 -7.16 -14.72
N GLY A 242 13.88 -6.15 -15.24
CA GLY A 242 13.61 -6.03 -16.67
C GLY A 242 12.85 -7.23 -17.27
N LYS A 243 12.01 -7.90 -16.49
CA LYS A 243 11.28 -9.12 -16.90
C LYS A 243 9.88 -8.86 -17.47
N ILE A 244 9.56 -7.61 -17.77
CA ILE A 244 8.23 -7.18 -18.24
C ILE A 244 8.36 -6.63 -19.65
N VAL A 245 7.97 -7.40 -20.66
CA VAL A 245 8.28 -7.04 -22.04
C VAL A 245 7.48 -5.81 -22.44
N TRP A 246 6.16 -5.84 -22.25
CA TRP A 246 5.29 -4.74 -22.67
C TRP A 246 5.55 -3.45 -21.89
N ALA A 247 5.77 -3.57 -20.59
CA ALA A 247 6.10 -2.42 -19.78
C ALA A 247 7.49 -1.85 -20.09
N ASN A 248 8.52 -2.69 -20.30
CA ASN A 248 9.84 -2.21 -20.70
C ASN A 248 9.77 -1.50 -22.06
N LEU A 249 9.00 -2.03 -23.01
CA LEU A 249 8.81 -1.37 -24.31
C LEU A 249 8.22 0.03 -24.17
N ALA A 250 7.19 0.18 -23.34
CA ALA A 250 6.61 1.49 -23.07
C ALA A 250 7.61 2.44 -22.38
N LEU A 251 8.39 1.93 -21.42
CA LEU A 251 9.37 2.72 -20.69
C LEU A 251 10.51 3.20 -21.61
N THR A 252 11.05 2.30 -22.45
CA THR A 252 12.07 2.62 -23.45
C THR A 252 11.56 3.64 -24.45
N ALA A 253 10.32 3.47 -24.95
CA ALA A 253 9.73 4.37 -25.92
C ALA A 253 9.36 5.74 -25.32
N ALA A 254 9.12 5.82 -24.01
CA ALA A 254 9.00 7.07 -23.27
C ALA A 254 10.36 7.78 -23.03
N GLY A 255 11.47 7.19 -23.48
CA GLY A 255 12.83 7.73 -23.31
C GLY A 255 13.43 7.46 -21.93
N SER A 256 12.85 6.56 -21.15
CA SER A 256 13.47 6.06 -19.92
C SER A 256 14.68 5.20 -20.30
N THR A 257 15.87 5.58 -19.85
CA THR A 257 17.08 4.77 -20.03
C THR A 257 17.06 3.53 -19.13
N ASP A 258 17.81 2.48 -19.49
CA ASP A 258 17.92 1.20 -18.77
C ASP A 258 18.28 1.32 -17.26
N GLU A 259 18.77 2.49 -16.83
CA GLU A 259 18.92 2.83 -15.42
C GLU A 259 17.57 3.25 -14.83
N PHE A 260 16.74 2.25 -14.51
CA PHE A 260 15.45 2.40 -13.80
C PHE A 260 15.56 3.07 -12.42
N ILE A 261 16.79 3.37 -12.00
CA ILE A 261 17.16 4.06 -10.77
C ILE A 261 17.97 5.26 -11.22
N GLY A 262 17.29 6.39 -11.40
CA GLY A 262 17.95 7.67 -11.58
C GLY A 262 18.58 8.17 -10.29
N THR A 263 18.76 9.48 -10.20
CA THR A 263 19.15 10.14 -8.95
C THR A 263 18.10 9.94 -7.84
N LYS A 264 18.47 10.22 -6.59
CA LYS A 264 17.58 10.13 -5.41
C LYS A 264 16.20 10.79 -5.58
N ASP A 265 16.10 11.81 -6.43
CA ASP A 265 14.90 12.62 -6.66
C ASP A 265 14.12 12.24 -7.93
N ASP A 266 14.56 11.22 -8.67
CA ASP A 266 13.84 10.69 -9.82
C ASP A 266 12.46 10.15 -9.40
N PRO A 267 11.35 10.56 -10.05
CA PRO A 267 10.01 10.14 -9.63
C PRO A 267 9.78 8.62 -9.64
N TYR A 268 10.34 7.87 -10.59
CA TYR A 268 10.25 6.41 -10.60
C TYR A 268 10.92 5.80 -9.36
N THR A 269 12.09 6.33 -8.98
CA THR A 269 12.79 5.97 -7.75
C THR A 269 11.94 6.28 -6.51
N LEU A 270 11.27 7.43 -6.48
CA LEU A 270 10.39 7.81 -5.37
C LEU A 270 9.18 6.87 -5.22
N PHE A 271 8.50 6.52 -6.32
CA PHE A 271 7.36 5.60 -6.31
C PHE A 271 7.77 4.19 -5.95
N SER A 272 8.90 3.71 -6.48
CA SER A 272 9.45 2.39 -6.16
C SER A 272 9.84 2.30 -4.69
N THR A 273 10.46 3.35 -4.14
CA THR A 273 10.77 3.44 -2.70
C THR A 273 9.50 3.41 -1.86
N TYR A 274 8.44 4.10 -2.28
CA TYR A 274 7.17 4.07 -1.58
C TYR A 274 6.53 2.68 -1.60
N TYR A 275 6.54 1.98 -2.74
CA TYR A 275 6.11 0.58 -2.84
C TYR A 275 6.85 -0.29 -1.82
N LEU A 276 8.17 -0.21 -1.81
CA LEU A 276 9.02 -0.95 -0.88
C LEU A 276 8.69 -0.62 0.58
N ALA A 277 8.54 0.66 0.95
CA ALA A 277 8.17 1.05 2.31
C ALA A 277 6.81 0.48 2.74
N ARG A 278 5.82 0.52 1.84
CA ARG A 278 4.47 -0.02 2.11
C ARG A 278 4.48 -1.55 2.25
N THR A 279 5.24 -2.25 1.42
CA THR A 279 5.45 -3.69 1.52
C THR A 279 6.20 -4.08 2.80
N ALA A 280 7.30 -3.41 3.10
CA ALA A 280 8.11 -3.67 4.29
C ALA A 280 7.34 -3.48 5.59
N PHE A 281 6.48 -2.46 5.66
CA PHE A 281 5.65 -2.21 6.83
C PHE A 281 4.85 -3.42 7.29
N LEU A 282 4.15 -4.07 6.35
CA LEU A 282 3.33 -5.22 6.68
C LEU A 282 4.20 -6.46 6.93
N LEU A 283 5.29 -6.63 6.17
CA LEU A 283 6.23 -7.75 6.32
C LEU A 283 6.83 -7.86 7.72
N LEU A 284 7.30 -6.74 8.29
CA LEU A 284 7.96 -6.70 9.60
C LEU A 284 7.07 -7.23 10.74
N HIS A 285 5.75 -7.26 10.53
CA HIS A 285 4.77 -7.52 11.58
C HIS A 285 3.75 -8.62 11.23
N ALA A 286 3.71 -9.07 9.98
CA ALA A 286 2.74 -10.05 9.49
C ALA A 286 2.81 -11.36 10.28
N ASN A 287 4.02 -11.84 10.61
CA ASN A 287 4.16 -13.05 11.42
C ASN A 287 3.48 -12.93 12.78
N SER A 288 3.63 -11.81 13.48
CA SER A 288 2.97 -11.57 14.77
C SER A 288 1.45 -11.49 14.61
N TYR A 289 0.95 -10.87 13.54
CA TYR A 289 -0.50 -10.82 13.26
C TYR A 289 -1.09 -12.20 12.93
N ILE A 290 -0.42 -13.00 12.10
CA ILE A 290 -0.82 -14.39 11.79
C ILE A 290 -0.90 -15.21 13.08
N ASN A 291 0.07 -15.01 13.96
CA ASN A 291 0.21 -15.69 15.25
C ASN A 291 -0.41 -14.91 16.41
N SER A 292 -1.46 -14.11 16.14
CA SER A 292 -2.10 -13.19 17.10
C SER A 292 -2.51 -13.80 18.44
N GLN A 293 -2.76 -15.12 18.51
CA GLN A 293 -3.02 -15.84 19.75
C GLN A 293 -1.86 -15.79 20.75
N TYR A 294 -0.64 -15.53 20.25
CA TYR A 294 0.58 -15.42 21.05
C TYR A 294 0.98 -13.97 21.34
N ILE A 295 0.25 -12.98 20.80
CA ILE A 295 0.49 -11.58 21.16
C ILE A 295 0.03 -11.37 22.61
N ASP A 296 0.97 -11.04 23.48
CA ASP A 296 0.72 -10.59 24.84
C ASP A 296 1.11 -9.12 25.03
N THR A 297 0.98 -8.59 26.25
CA THR A 297 1.33 -7.19 26.53
C THR A 297 2.82 -6.93 26.33
N LYS A 298 3.69 -7.91 26.58
CA LYS A 298 5.14 -7.75 26.45
C LYS A 298 5.52 -7.61 24.98
N GLU A 299 4.95 -8.44 24.10
CA GLU A 299 5.12 -8.34 22.65
C GLU A 299 4.73 -6.94 22.14
N LEU A 300 3.59 -6.40 22.59
CA LEU A 300 3.16 -5.04 22.21
C LEU A 300 4.05 -3.93 22.78
N GLN A 301 4.72 -4.18 23.91
CA GLN A 301 5.70 -3.26 24.49
C GLN A 301 7.01 -3.31 23.70
N GLU A 302 7.49 -4.48 23.33
CA GLU A 302 8.75 -4.67 22.60
C GLU A 302 8.63 -4.22 21.14
N HIS A 303 7.45 -4.42 20.52
CA HIS A 303 7.14 -4.12 19.12
C HIS A 303 5.92 -3.19 18.98
N PRO A 304 6.00 -1.91 19.42
CA PRO A 304 4.87 -0.97 19.42
C PRO A 304 4.30 -0.66 18.03
N ALA A 305 5.04 -0.92 16.95
CA ALA A 305 4.54 -0.76 15.58
C ALA A 305 3.36 -1.71 15.27
N LEU A 306 3.21 -2.84 15.99
CA LEU A 306 2.04 -3.71 15.89
C LEU A 306 0.73 -2.96 16.16
N CYS A 307 0.78 -1.98 17.06
CA CYS A 307 -0.37 -1.16 17.46
C CYS A 307 -0.76 -0.08 16.44
N LEU A 308 -0.02 0.07 15.35
CA LEU A 308 -0.31 1.02 14.28
C LEU A 308 -1.35 0.49 13.27
N ASN A 309 -1.60 -0.83 13.23
CA ASN A 309 -2.68 -1.42 12.43
C ASN A 309 -3.67 -2.21 13.29
N PRO A 310 -4.47 -1.54 14.13
CA PRO A 310 -5.45 -2.23 14.97
C PRO A 310 -6.46 -3.07 14.18
N ARG A 311 -6.65 -2.85 12.87
CA ARG A 311 -7.51 -3.69 12.01
C ARG A 311 -7.09 -5.16 11.94
N TYR A 312 -5.81 -5.48 12.20
CA TYR A 312 -5.29 -6.85 12.23
C TYR A 312 -5.25 -7.45 13.64
N LEU A 313 -5.79 -6.74 14.63
CA LEU A 313 -5.76 -7.11 16.04
C LEU A 313 -7.18 -7.36 16.57
N SER A 314 -7.30 -8.32 17.49
CA SER A 314 -8.54 -8.50 18.25
C SER A 314 -8.85 -7.27 19.12
N LEU A 315 -10.11 -7.07 19.51
CA LEU A 315 -10.50 -5.99 20.41
C LEU A 315 -9.70 -5.97 21.72
N LYS A 316 -9.36 -7.14 22.26
CA LYS A 316 -8.52 -7.27 23.45
C LYS A 316 -7.12 -6.69 23.21
N HIS A 317 -6.49 -7.02 22.08
CA HIS A 317 -5.17 -6.52 21.72
C HIS A 317 -5.18 -5.02 21.41
N GLN A 318 -6.23 -4.52 20.76
CA GLN A 318 -6.41 -3.09 20.52
C GLN A 318 -6.49 -2.28 21.84
N GLN A 319 -7.21 -2.81 22.84
CA GLN A 319 -7.25 -2.20 24.16
C GLN A 319 -5.88 -2.24 24.86
N ALA A 320 -5.14 -3.35 24.75
CA ALA A 320 -3.79 -3.46 25.29
C ALA A 320 -2.85 -2.44 24.65
N CYS A 321 -2.90 -2.27 23.32
CA CYS A 321 -2.18 -1.23 22.59
C CYS A 321 -2.47 0.18 23.13
N LEU A 322 -3.74 0.50 23.40
CA LEU A 322 -4.10 1.79 23.97
C LEU A 322 -3.48 2.00 25.36
N GLN A 323 -3.43 0.96 26.19
CA GLN A 323 -2.80 1.04 27.50
C GLN A 323 -1.28 1.19 27.40
N VAL A 324 -0.64 0.43 26.52
CA VAL A 324 0.81 0.54 26.25
C VAL A 324 1.17 1.98 25.85
N PHE A 325 0.41 2.58 24.91
CA PHE A 325 0.65 3.96 24.50
C PHE A 325 0.35 4.97 25.61
N LYS A 326 -0.76 4.82 26.36
CA LYS A 326 -1.10 5.74 27.47
C LYS A 326 -0.08 5.70 28.61
N ALA A 327 0.35 4.50 29.01
CA ALA A 327 1.29 4.27 30.09
C ALA A 327 2.76 4.49 29.69
N GLN A 328 3.04 4.66 28.40
CA GLN A 328 4.39 4.85 27.85
C GLN A 328 5.34 3.69 28.18
N THR A 329 4.80 2.46 28.22
CA THR A 329 5.56 1.25 28.57
C THR A 329 6.19 0.56 27.36
N TYR A 330 6.04 1.13 26.16
CA TYR A 330 6.63 0.61 24.94
C TYR A 330 8.11 0.94 24.81
N ASN A 331 8.80 0.12 24.03
CA ASN A 331 10.16 0.34 23.55
C ASN A 331 10.19 1.56 22.63
N ARG A 332 10.61 2.70 23.20
CA ARG A 332 10.72 3.96 22.45
C ARG A 332 11.76 3.90 21.34
N ALA A 333 12.85 3.15 21.52
CA ALA A 333 13.90 3.07 20.51
C ALA A 333 13.38 2.37 19.24
N ASP A 334 12.58 1.33 19.41
CA ASP A 334 11.94 0.62 18.29
C ASP A 334 10.95 1.53 17.55
N LEU A 335 10.05 2.20 18.27
CA LEU A 335 9.10 3.15 17.67
C LEU A 335 9.81 4.31 16.96
N ASN A 336 10.89 4.83 17.54
CA ASN A 336 11.67 5.92 16.94
C ASN A 336 12.39 5.47 15.66
N ARG A 337 12.92 4.24 15.64
CA ARG A 337 13.50 3.64 14.42
C ARG A 337 12.43 3.53 13.33
N TYR A 338 11.27 2.99 13.68
CA TYR A 338 10.12 2.91 12.79
C TYR A 338 9.73 4.28 12.22
N LEU A 339 9.60 5.29 13.09
CA LEU A 339 9.20 6.64 12.71
C LEU A 339 10.23 7.30 11.78
N LYS A 340 11.54 7.11 12.02
CA LYS A 340 12.59 7.63 11.14
C LYS A 340 12.59 6.96 9.76
N ALA A 341 12.38 5.65 9.71
CA ALA A 341 12.34 4.90 8.46
C ALA A 341 11.09 5.24 7.63
N MET A 342 9.91 5.14 8.23
CA MET A 342 8.63 5.26 7.51
C MET A 342 8.18 6.70 7.35
N ARG A 343 8.67 7.61 8.20
CA ARG A 343 8.35 9.05 8.31
C ARG A 343 6.89 9.37 8.59
N LEU A 344 5.93 8.74 7.93
CA LEU A 344 4.49 8.86 8.17
C LEU A 344 4.01 7.69 9.04
N VAL A 345 3.35 8.04 10.14
CA VAL A 345 2.62 7.09 10.98
C VAL A 345 1.13 7.32 10.79
N SER A 346 0.44 6.26 10.40
CA SER A 346 -1.02 6.18 10.38
C SER A 346 -1.47 5.15 11.40
N ILE A 347 -2.65 5.36 11.99
CA ILE A 347 -3.38 4.29 12.67
C ILE A 347 -4.35 3.71 11.65
N ASP A 348 -4.09 2.49 11.20
CA ASP A 348 -4.64 1.93 9.98
C ASP A 348 -4.39 2.88 8.80
N THR A 349 -5.45 3.46 8.24
CA THR A 349 -5.41 4.45 7.15
C THR A 349 -5.57 5.89 7.66
N THR A 350 -5.80 6.09 8.95
CA THR A 350 -5.98 7.42 9.53
C THR A 350 -4.63 8.06 9.82
N PRO A 351 -4.27 9.19 9.18
CA PRO A 351 -3.00 9.88 9.42
C PRO A 351 -2.90 10.29 10.88
N CYS A 352 -1.75 10.02 11.49
CA CYS A 352 -1.53 10.35 12.89
C CYS A 352 -0.43 11.40 13.06
N LEU A 353 0.78 11.12 12.61
CA LEU A 353 1.90 12.04 12.72
C LEU A 353 2.91 11.75 11.61
N TYR A 354 3.82 12.69 11.36
CA TYR A 354 4.92 12.46 10.46
C TYR A 354 6.19 13.21 10.87
N LEU A 355 7.34 12.78 10.36
CA LEU A 355 8.59 13.54 10.40
C LEU A 355 8.73 14.34 9.10
N ASP A 356 8.90 15.66 9.23
CA ASP A 356 9.29 16.50 8.10
C ASP A 356 10.73 16.20 7.63
N SER A 357 11.19 16.79 6.53
CA SER A 357 12.53 16.54 5.97
C SER A 357 13.71 16.91 6.89
N LYS A 358 13.45 17.54 8.04
CA LYS A 358 14.44 17.91 9.07
C LYS A 358 14.26 17.08 10.35
N ASP A 359 13.56 15.95 10.24
CA ASP A 359 13.22 15.04 11.34
C ASP A 359 12.42 15.69 12.47
N ARG A 360 11.68 16.76 12.17
CA ARG A 360 10.80 17.41 13.15
C ARG A 360 9.44 16.74 13.13
N LEU A 361 8.96 16.37 14.31
CA LEU A 361 7.65 15.76 14.52
C LEU A 361 6.53 16.75 14.19
N GLN A 362 5.62 16.33 13.33
CA GLN A 362 4.40 17.03 12.95
C GLN A 362 3.20 16.13 13.28
N THR A 363 2.13 16.71 13.80
CA THR A 363 0.93 15.95 14.20
C THR A 363 -0.28 16.33 13.36
N PHE A 364 -1.05 15.35 12.93
CA PHE A 364 -2.36 15.59 12.33
C PHE A 364 -3.45 15.62 13.40
N LYS A 365 -4.47 16.44 13.23
CA LYS A 365 -5.64 16.39 14.12
C LYS A 365 -6.33 15.03 13.94
N SER A 366 -6.50 14.30 15.04
CA SER A 366 -7.14 12.98 15.01
C SER A 366 -8.11 12.81 16.17
N SER A 367 -9.22 12.12 15.92
CA SER A 367 -10.14 11.62 16.95
C SER A 367 -9.84 10.17 17.35
N ASN A 368 -8.89 9.51 16.66
CA ASN A 368 -8.52 8.13 16.96
C ASN A 368 -7.77 8.06 18.30
N ALA A 369 -8.27 7.24 19.23
CA ALA A 369 -7.75 7.18 20.60
C ALA A 369 -6.29 6.69 20.68
N LEU A 370 -5.87 5.74 19.82
CA LEU A 370 -4.48 5.29 19.75
C LEU A 370 -3.58 6.42 19.26
N CYS A 371 -4.01 7.12 18.21
CA CYS A 371 -3.26 8.25 17.69
C CYS A 371 -3.09 9.37 18.73
N VAL A 372 -4.18 9.78 19.38
CA VAL A 372 -4.15 10.82 20.41
C VAL A 372 -3.23 10.42 21.58
N ALA A 373 -3.26 9.14 22.00
CA ALA A 373 -2.36 8.63 23.04
C ALA A 373 -0.89 8.69 22.60
N LEU A 374 -0.60 8.28 21.36
CA LEU A 374 0.74 8.31 20.77
C LEU A 374 1.28 9.74 20.68
N GLN A 375 0.51 10.66 20.09
CA GLN A 375 0.88 12.06 19.91
C GLN A 375 1.19 12.77 21.22
N LYS A 376 0.34 12.60 22.25
CA LYS A 376 0.50 13.25 23.56
C LYS A 376 1.81 12.88 24.26
N ASN A 377 2.33 11.70 23.95
CA ASN A 377 3.49 11.13 24.63
C ASN A 377 4.78 11.29 23.82
N LEU A 378 4.72 11.23 22.50
CA LEU A 378 5.88 11.51 21.62
C LEU A 378 6.25 12.99 21.60
N THR A 379 5.27 13.91 21.53
CA THR A 379 5.53 15.36 21.52
C THR A 379 6.24 15.89 22.77
N LYS A 380 6.22 15.14 23.86
CA LYS A 380 6.92 15.51 25.11
C LYS A 380 8.38 15.07 25.15
N ALA A 381 8.80 14.23 24.20
CA ALA A 381 10.06 13.49 24.25
C ALA A 381 10.89 13.61 22.95
N PHE A 382 10.41 14.35 21.96
CA PHE A 382 11.04 14.53 20.65
C PHE A 382 11.46 15.98 20.42
#